data_AF-A0A1G7HS95-F1
#
_entry.id   AF-A0A1G7HS95-F1
#
_cell.length_a   1.000
_cell.length_b   1.000
_cell.length_c   1.000
_cell.angle_alpha   90.00
_cell.angle_beta   90.00
_cell.angle_gamma   90.00
#
_symmetry.space_group_name_H-M   'P 1'
#
loop_
_entity.id
_entity.type
_entity.pdbx_description
1 polymer ?
#
loop_
_entity_poly.entity_id
_entity_poly.type
_entity_poly.pdbx_seq_one_letter_code
_entity_poly.pdbx_strand_id
1 'polypeptide(L)'
;MYIYAMRQPKFFGVYSLSTGWTDNRRKTLFFVWELPDGAFAVQELDSALQPRTAPERISVRAFSKNFLQEPEILAMPMAAPDPAALQPTPAPQPVPSGDGTPRPAPTAAAKAAPPKEAPHGTAAPRTAARTAARLRVSASAPAAERPAARAGLPQTARPGATAVETPPRPRSVQAYDLQEAHQARLAEDNLRETFRQTLLRLKRPKDRKAALAALEQLAAITENITPVHKHMFRDFGVRLRQNALPDLALLFSRKAVELAPDDDHAHFNLARILCLLGQYDEAASHVRTAMHMDSQEPVYLRMLAHIRKEKLLHRGAKRPPTLR
;
A
#
# COMPACT_ATOMS: atom_id res chain seq x y z
N MET A 1 -30.06 18.07 -3.44
CA MET A 1 -28.86 18.45 -4.21
C MET A 1 -27.71 17.60 -3.68
N TYR A 2 -27.47 16.44 -4.29
CA TYR A 2 -26.43 15.50 -3.83
C TYR A 2 -25.05 16.05 -4.20
N ILE A 3 -24.31 16.53 -3.20
CA ILE A 3 -22.90 16.83 -3.35
C ILE A 3 -22.19 15.47 -3.37
N TYR A 4 -22.05 14.87 -4.55
CA TYR A 4 -21.07 13.81 -4.74
C TYR A 4 -19.72 14.43 -4.41
N ALA A 5 -19.18 14.10 -3.23
CA ALA A 5 -17.77 14.32 -2.94
C ALA A 5 -17.00 13.61 -4.05
N MET A 6 -16.48 14.37 -5.01
CA MET A 6 -15.69 13.84 -6.12
C MET A 6 -14.46 13.18 -5.51
N ARG A 7 -14.52 11.86 -5.37
CA ARG A 7 -13.37 11.04 -4.94
C ARG A 7 -12.21 11.40 -5.87
N GLN A 8 -11.06 11.71 -5.28
CA GLN A 8 -9.86 12.01 -6.06
C GLN A 8 -9.34 10.72 -6.69
N PRO A 9 -8.84 10.76 -7.94
CA PRO A 9 -8.24 9.60 -8.57
C PRO A 9 -7.02 9.13 -7.76
N LYS A 10 -6.97 7.83 -7.48
CA LYS A 10 -5.90 7.24 -6.68
C LYS A 10 -4.75 6.84 -7.59
N PHE A 11 -3.55 7.36 -7.34
CA PHE A 11 -2.36 6.95 -8.07
C PHE A 11 -2.07 5.46 -7.82
N PHE A 12 -1.91 4.71 -8.90
CA PHE A 12 -1.79 3.26 -8.88
C PHE A 12 -0.35 2.79 -9.16
N GLY A 13 0.41 3.55 -9.96
CA GLY A 13 1.84 3.31 -10.18
C GLY A 13 2.31 3.60 -11.60
N VAL A 14 3.53 3.12 -11.91
CA VAL A 14 4.13 3.18 -13.25
C VAL A 14 3.94 1.86 -13.98
N TYR A 15 3.49 1.94 -15.23
CA TYR A 15 3.18 0.78 -16.07
C TYR A 15 3.85 0.88 -17.45
N SER A 16 4.06 -0.25 -18.11
CA SER A 16 4.52 -0.36 -19.49
C SER A 16 3.53 -1.18 -20.33
N LEU A 17 3.57 -1.04 -21.67
CA LEU A 17 2.72 -1.83 -22.56
C LEU A 17 3.23 -3.27 -22.71
N SER A 18 2.31 -4.25 -22.65
CA SER A 18 2.60 -5.68 -22.65
C SER A 18 2.91 -6.27 -24.04
N THR A 19 2.59 -5.58 -25.14
CA THR A 19 2.70 -6.17 -26.49
C THR A 19 4.12 -6.04 -27.07
N GLY A 20 4.78 -7.19 -27.23
CA GLY A 20 5.74 -7.50 -28.30
C GLY A 20 6.97 -6.61 -28.42
N TRP A 21 7.94 -6.81 -27.55
CA TRP A 21 9.28 -6.23 -27.70
C TRP A 21 10.02 -6.90 -28.87
N THR A 22 10.25 -6.15 -29.95
CA THR A 22 11.36 -6.42 -30.89
C THR A 22 12.42 -5.34 -30.68
N ASP A 23 13.65 -5.84 -30.61
CA ASP A 23 14.92 -5.18 -30.33
C ASP A 23 15.01 -3.66 -30.59
N ASN A 24 15.58 -2.97 -29.59
CA ASN A 24 16.13 -1.60 -29.67
C ASN A 24 15.20 -0.37 -29.62
N ARG A 25 13.97 -0.45 -29.06
CA ARG A 25 13.19 0.75 -28.68
C ARG A 25 12.98 0.84 -27.17
N ARG A 26 13.25 2.03 -26.59
CA ARG A 26 13.00 2.35 -25.17
C ARG A 26 11.55 2.01 -24.82
N LYS A 27 11.34 1.34 -23.67
CA LYS A 27 9.99 1.06 -23.14
C LYS A 27 9.24 2.39 -22.96
N THR A 28 8.02 2.49 -23.51
CA THR A 28 7.11 3.59 -23.20
C THR A 28 6.49 3.33 -21.83
N LEU A 29 6.61 4.31 -20.93
CA LEU A 29 6.11 4.23 -19.56
C LEU A 29 4.86 5.09 -19.41
N PHE A 30 4.02 4.71 -18.46
CA PHE A 30 2.75 5.37 -18.20
C PHE A 30 2.56 5.56 -16.70
N PHE A 31 2.11 6.74 -16.28
CA PHE A 31 1.46 6.89 -14.97
C PHE A 31 0.03 6.39 -15.06
N VAL A 32 -0.41 5.66 -14.04
CA VAL A 32 -1.76 5.09 -13.99
C VAL A 32 -2.45 5.52 -12.70
N TRP A 33 -3.70 5.95 -12.84
CA TRP A 33 -4.60 6.25 -11.73
C TRP A 33 -5.87 5.41 -11.83
N GLU A 34 -6.40 5.03 -10.69
CA GLU A 34 -7.73 4.47 -10.54
C GLU A 34 -8.75 5.61 -10.37
N LEU A 35 -9.73 5.67 -11.27
CA LEU A 35 -10.82 6.63 -11.23
C LEU A 35 -11.92 6.18 -10.24
N PRO A 36 -12.75 7.11 -9.73
CA PRO A 36 -13.80 6.78 -8.74
C PRO A 36 -14.85 5.77 -9.21
N ASP A 37 -15.01 5.61 -10.51
CA ASP A 37 -15.94 4.68 -11.16
C ASP A 37 -15.29 3.34 -11.53
N GLY A 38 -14.05 3.09 -11.07
CA GLY A 38 -13.29 1.86 -11.29
C GLY A 38 -12.64 1.77 -12.66
N ALA A 39 -12.74 2.79 -13.51
CA ALA A 39 -11.93 2.88 -14.73
C ALA A 39 -10.49 3.33 -14.39
N PHE A 40 -9.58 3.21 -15.36
CA PHE A 40 -8.22 3.69 -15.20
C PHE A 40 -7.96 4.92 -16.05
N ALA A 41 -7.17 5.86 -15.56
CA ALA A 41 -6.58 6.91 -16.37
C ALA A 41 -5.10 6.57 -16.57
N VAL A 42 -4.61 6.67 -17.80
CA VAL A 42 -3.19 6.47 -18.13
C VAL A 42 -2.62 7.72 -18.76
N GLN A 43 -1.38 8.05 -18.45
CA GLN A 43 -0.67 9.19 -19.03
C GLN A 43 0.71 8.75 -19.49
N GLU A 44 1.02 8.98 -20.76
CA GLU A 44 2.31 8.60 -21.35
C GLU A 44 3.45 9.45 -20.80
N LEU A 45 4.60 8.83 -20.57
CA LEU A 45 5.82 9.45 -20.07
C LEU A 45 6.90 9.47 -21.14
N ASP A 46 7.72 10.53 -21.11
CA ASP A 46 8.96 10.60 -21.87
C ASP A 46 10.11 9.84 -21.16
N SER A 47 11.31 9.87 -21.76
CA SER A 47 12.48 9.21 -21.18
C SER A 47 13.00 9.83 -19.87
N ALA A 48 12.51 11.01 -19.49
CA ALA A 48 12.80 11.69 -18.23
C ALA A 48 11.67 11.49 -17.19
N LEU A 49 10.72 10.59 -17.47
CA LEU A 49 9.53 10.32 -16.64
C LEU A 49 8.62 11.54 -16.47
N GLN A 50 8.64 12.45 -17.44
CA GLN A 50 7.75 13.60 -17.50
C GLN A 50 6.53 13.29 -18.36
N PRO A 51 5.35 13.82 -18.02
CA PRO A 51 4.12 13.59 -18.77
C PRO A 51 4.24 14.18 -20.19
N ARG A 52 4.06 13.33 -21.19
CA ARG A 52 4.16 13.68 -22.61
C ARG A 52 2.81 14.04 -23.22
N THR A 53 1.74 13.41 -22.75
CA THR A 53 0.38 13.55 -23.28
C THR A 53 -0.63 13.90 -22.19
N ALA A 54 -1.83 14.31 -22.59
CA ALA A 54 -2.95 14.41 -21.67
C ALA A 54 -3.35 13.00 -21.18
N PRO A 55 -3.85 12.88 -19.93
CA PRO A 55 -4.34 11.61 -19.41
C PRO A 55 -5.50 11.08 -20.28
N GLU A 56 -5.48 9.79 -20.58
CA GLU A 56 -6.52 9.10 -21.34
C GLU A 56 -7.21 8.07 -20.46
N ARG A 57 -8.54 7.96 -20.59
CA ARG A 57 -9.32 7.00 -19.85
C ARG A 57 -9.36 5.64 -20.56
N ILE A 58 -9.04 4.58 -19.82
CA ILE A 58 -9.00 3.19 -20.29
C ILE A 58 -9.95 2.32 -19.45
N SER A 59 -10.62 1.39 -20.12
CA SER A 59 -11.47 0.38 -19.46
C SER A 59 -10.63 -0.66 -18.71
N VAL A 60 -11.18 -1.23 -17.63
CA VAL A 60 -10.53 -2.30 -16.86
C VAL A 60 -10.05 -3.46 -17.75
N ARG A 61 -10.87 -3.87 -18.72
CA ARG A 61 -10.55 -4.97 -19.65
C ARG A 61 -9.35 -4.65 -20.56
N ALA A 62 -9.24 -3.41 -21.02
CA ALA A 62 -8.10 -2.98 -21.85
C ALA A 62 -6.84 -2.82 -20.99
N PHE A 63 -6.97 -2.33 -19.76
CA PHE A 63 -5.88 -2.19 -18.81
C PHE A 63 -5.23 -3.54 -18.47
N SER A 64 -6.01 -4.52 -18.00
CA SER A 64 -5.50 -5.83 -17.58
C SER A 64 -4.86 -6.64 -18.72
N LYS A 65 -5.22 -6.35 -19.97
CA LYS A 65 -4.68 -7.06 -21.15
C LYS A 65 -3.38 -6.44 -21.65
N ASN A 66 -3.23 -5.12 -21.53
CA ASN A 66 -2.21 -4.37 -22.25
C ASN A 66 -1.14 -3.74 -21.35
N PHE A 67 -1.30 -3.71 -20.02
CA PHE A 67 -0.38 -3.01 -19.13
C PHE A 67 0.30 -3.95 -18.12
N LEU A 68 1.60 -3.78 -17.95
CA LEU A 68 2.43 -4.48 -16.97
C LEU A 68 3.00 -3.48 -15.96
N GLN A 69 2.95 -3.83 -14.68
CA GLN A 69 3.47 -2.97 -13.61
C GLN A 69 5.00 -2.99 -13.59
N GLU A 70 5.62 -1.83 -13.44
CA GLU A 70 7.07 -1.67 -13.32
C GLU A 70 7.42 -1.23 -11.88
N PRO A 71 7.46 -2.17 -10.90
CA PRO A 71 7.57 -1.83 -9.48
C PRO A 71 8.91 -1.19 -9.09
N GLU A 72 9.94 -1.34 -9.91
CA GLU A 72 11.29 -0.76 -9.68
C GLU A 72 11.35 0.75 -9.97
N ILE A 73 10.31 1.32 -10.61
CA ILE A 73 10.28 2.74 -11.00
C ILE A 73 9.49 3.55 -9.96
N LEU A 74 10.23 4.22 -9.07
CA LEU A 74 9.68 5.07 -8.01
C LEU A 74 9.48 6.52 -8.50
N ALA A 75 8.61 6.70 -9.50
CA ALA A 75 8.20 8.02 -9.96
C ALA A 75 6.78 8.35 -9.51
N MET A 76 6.58 9.58 -9.04
CA MET A 76 5.28 10.08 -8.61
C MET A 76 4.89 11.31 -9.44
N PRO A 77 3.64 11.37 -9.94
CA PRO A 77 3.15 12.53 -10.66
C PRO A 77 2.99 13.73 -9.73
N MET A 78 3.32 14.93 -10.23
CA MET A 78 3.17 16.18 -9.49
C MET A 78 1.71 16.64 -9.34
N ALA A 79 0.82 16.18 -10.23
CA ALA A 79 -0.60 16.49 -10.21
C ALA A 79 -1.42 15.25 -10.58
N ALA A 80 -2.57 15.07 -9.94
CA ALA A 80 -3.54 14.06 -10.32
C ALA A 80 -4.43 14.61 -11.47
N PRO A 81 -4.86 13.76 -12.41
CA PRO A 81 -5.72 14.19 -13.50
C PRO A 81 -7.11 14.56 -12.97
N ASP A 82 -7.75 15.58 -13.55
CA ASP A 82 -9.12 15.94 -13.20
C ASP A 82 -10.10 14.87 -13.74
N PRO A 83 -10.83 14.14 -12.87
CA PRO A 83 -11.79 13.12 -13.31
C PRO A 83 -12.93 13.71 -14.17
N ALA A 84 -13.25 15.00 -14.05
CA ALA A 84 -14.29 15.65 -14.86
C ALA A 84 -13.88 15.79 -16.33
N ALA A 85 -12.58 16.01 -16.60
CA ALA A 85 -12.04 16.08 -17.96
C ALA A 85 -11.92 14.71 -18.65
N LEU A 86 -12.07 13.62 -17.90
CA LEU A 86 -11.95 12.23 -18.35
C LEU A 86 -13.31 11.52 -18.45
N GLN A 87 -14.40 12.27 -18.43
CA GLN A 87 -15.73 11.70 -18.64
C GLN A 87 -15.87 11.23 -20.08
N PRO A 88 -16.50 10.07 -20.33
CA PRO A 88 -16.85 9.67 -21.68
C PRO A 88 -17.75 10.75 -22.26
N THR A 89 -17.37 11.30 -23.41
CA THR A 89 -18.24 12.21 -24.16
C THR A 89 -19.58 11.50 -24.33
N PRO A 90 -20.71 12.09 -23.89
CA PRO A 90 -21.99 11.44 -24.06
C PRO A 90 -22.18 11.14 -25.54
N ALA A 91 -22.44 9.86 -25.86
CA ALA A 91 -22.80 9.47 -27.21
C ALA A 91 -23.91 10.40 -27.70
N PRO A 92 -23.83 10.92 -28.93
CA PRO A 92 -24.88 11.79 -29.47
C PRO A 92 -26.21 11.05 -29.32
N GLN A 93 -27.11 11.63 -28.52
CA GLN A 93 -28.43 11.06 -28.30
C GLN A 93 -29.14 10.98 -29.66
N PRO A 94 -29.78 9.85 -30.00
CA PRO A 94 -30.56 9.77 -31.21
C PRO A 94 -31.71 10.78 -31.12
N VAL A 95 -31.61 11.82 -31.95
CA VAL A 95 -32.73 12.75 -32.19
C VAL A 95 -33.94 11.94 -32.68
N PRO A 96 -35.13 12.15 -32.09
CA PRO A 96 -36.33 11.45 -32.53
C PRO A 96 -36.65 11.85 -33.98
N SER A 97 -36.91 10.82 -34.79
CA SER A 97 -37.17 10.90 -36.22
C SER A 97 -38.37 11.81 -36.51
N GLY A 98 -38.11 12.90 -37.25
CA GLY A 98 -39.09 13.60 -38.07
C GLY A 98 -38.86 13.21 -39.53
N ASP A 99 -39.96 13.04 -40.25
CA ASP A 99 -40.11 12.34 -41.52
C ASP A 99 -39.12 12.65 -42.66
N GLY A 100 -38.76 11.57 -43.38
CA GLY A 100 -38.85 11.53 -44.84
C GLY A 100 -37.65 12.02 -45.65
N THR A 101 -36.69 11.12 -45.95
CA THR A 101 -36.25 10.75 -47.32
C THR A 101 -35.03 9.80 -47.29
N PRO A 102 -34.83 8.93 -48.30
CA PRO A 102 -33.96 7.78 -48.17
C PRO A 102 -32.46 8.09 -48.41
N ARG A 103 -31.65 7.37 -47.63
CA ARG A 103 -30.18 7.27 -47.63
C ARG A 103 -29.61 6.76 -48.97
N PRO A 104 -28.42 7.23 -49.40
CA PRO A 104 -27.48 6.40 -50.14
C PRO A 104 -26.35 5.89 -49.22
N ALA A 105 -25.88 4.67 -49.51
CA ALA A 105 -24.88 3.93 -48.76
C ALA A 105 -23.46 4.56 -48.84
N PRO A 106 -22.58 4.35 -47.85
CA PRO A 106 -21.18 4.76 -47.95
C PRO A 106 -20.36 3.75 -48.76
N THR A 107 -19.78 4.21 -49.86
CA THR A 107 -18.75 3.54 -50.65
C THR A 107 -17.39 3.58 -49.95
N ALA A 108 -16.64 2.48 -50.13
CA ALA A 108 -15.29 2.28 -49.65
C ALA A 108 -14.24 3.05 -50.48
N ALA A 109 -13.26 3.67 -49.83
CA ALA A 109 -11.92 4.04 -50.33
C ALA A 109 -11.23 4.88 -49.25
N ALA A 110 -9.92 4.96 -49.06
CA ALA A 110 -8.75 4.20 -49.46
C ALA A 110 -7.60 4.73 -48.60
N LYS A 111 -6.56 3.90 -48.39
CA LYS A 111 -5.29 4.26 -47.75
C LYS A 111 -4.62 5.46 -48.44
N ALA A 112 -4.01 6.35 -47.68
CA ALA A 112 -2.93 7.22 -48.18
C ALA A 112 -1.80 7.33 -47.15
N ALA A 113 -0.62 6.91 -47.59
CA ALA A 113 0.68 7.01 -46.92
C ALA A 113 1.29 8.42 -47.14
N PRO A 114 2.41 8.79 -46.46
CA PRO A 114 2.86 10.17 -46.32
C PRO A 114 3.82 10.60 -47.46
N PRO A 115 4.05 11.91 -47.67
CA PRO A 115 5.11 12.36 -48.56
C PRO A 115 6.46 12.54 -47.85
N LYS A 116 7.51 12.29 -48.63
CA LYS A 116 8.95 12.33 -48.33
C LYS A 116 9.54 13.75 -48.40
N GLU A 117 10.74 13.85 -47.80
CA GLU A 117 11.79 14.89 -47.83
C GLU A 117 12.06 15.49 -49.24
N ALA A 118 12.71 16.65 -49.47
CA ALA A 118 13.93 17.29 -48.91
C ALA A 118 14.11 18.69 -49.60
N PRO A 119 15.28 19.37 -49.69
CA PRO A 119 16.31 19.76 -48.70
C PRO A 119 16.77 21.26 -48.81
N HIS A 120 17.77 21.61 -47.97
CA HIS A 120 18.82 22.63 -48.10
C HIS A 120 18.62 24.07 -47.57
N GLY A 121 19.60 24.51 -46.77
CA GLY A 121 19.79 25.90 -46.34
C GLY A 121 20.81 26.05 -45.20
N THR A 122 22.09 25.99 -45.54
CA THR A 122 23.28 26.14 -44.70
C THR A 122 23.43 27.55 -44.10
N ALA A 123 23.74 27.68 -42.80
CA ALA A 123 24.60 28.76 -42.27
C ALA A 123 25.03 28.45 -40.81
N ALA A 124 26.35 28.46 -40.59
CA ALA A 124 27.00 28.33 -39.28
C ALA A 124 27.38 29.73 -38.71
N PRO A 125 28.22 29.87 -37.67
CA PRO A 125 27.81 30.18 -36.30
C PRO A 125 28.30 31.56 -35.81
N ARG A 126 27.72 32.09 -34.73
CA ARG A 126 28.36 33.18 -33.95
C ARG A 126 28.32 32.91 -32.45
N THR A 127 29.51 33.04 -31.90
CA THR A 127 29.97 32.98 -30.50
C THR A 127 29.57 34.22 -29.71
N ALA A 128 29.28 34.04 -28.41
CA ALA A 128 29.58 34.94 -27.28
C ALA A 128 28.89 34.37 -26.02
N ALA A 129 29.63 33.81 -25.06
CA ALA A 129 30.31 34.49 -23.95
C ALA A 129 29.46 34.57 -22.67
N ARG A 130 29.92 33.79 -21.68
CA ARG A 130 29.84 33.94 -20.21
C ARG A 130 29.03 35.13 -19.68
N THR A 131 28.11 34.85 -18.76
CA THR A 131 28.14 35.52 -17.44
C THR A 131 27.50 34.63 -16.38
N ALA A 132 28.27 34.33 -15.33
CA ALA A 132 27.82 33.67 -14.11
C ALA A 132 27.31 34.75 -13.15
N ALA A 133 26.08 34.58 -12.64
CA ALA A 133 25.57 35.40 -11.54
C ALA A 133 25.41 34.51 -10.30
N ARG A 134 26.40 34.64 -9.39
CA ARG A 134 26.34 34.16 -8.01
C ARG A 134 25.38 35.06 -7.22
N LEU A 135 24.32 34.48 -6.68
CA LEU A 135 23.52 35.13 -5.63
C LEU A 135 24.25 34.98 -4.29
N ARG A 136 24.70 36.13 -3.76
CA ARG A 136 25.16 36.32 -2.39
C ARG A 136 23.95 36.30 -1.46
N VAL A 137 23.95 35.41 -0.47
CA VAL A 137 23.13 35.58 0.74
C VAL A 137 24.03 36.24 1.79
N SER A 138 23.72 37.50 2.09
CA SER A 138 24.31 38.27 3.18
C SER A 138 23.63 37.92 4.50
N ALA A 139 24.44 37.56 5.48
CA ALA A 139 24.06 37.49 6.88
C ALA A 139 23.91 38.90 7.48
N SER A 140 22.94 39.08 8.39
CA SER A 140 23.02 40.09 9.43
C SER A 140 22.19 39.68 10.66
N ALA A 141 22.96 39.22 11.65
CA ALA A 141 22.94 39.49 13.09
C ALA A 141 21.68 39.26 13.99
N PRO A 142 21.91 38.81 15.24
CA PRO A 142 20.90 38.41 16.21
C PRO A 142 20.56 39.53 17.22
N ALA A 143 19.42 39.43 17.91
CA ALA A 143 19.09 40.31 19.03
C ALA A 143 18.49 39.56 20.23
N ALA A 144 19.29 39.58 21.30
CA ALA A 144 18.93 39.79 22.70
C ALA A 144 18.17 38.70 23.48
N GLU A 145 18.95 37.88 24.19
CA GLU A 145 18.62 37.34 25.50
C GLU A 145 18.62 38.46 26.58
N ARG A 146 17.74 38.35 27.57
CA ARG A 146 17.82 39.07 28.86
C ARG A 146 17.57 38.07 30.01
N PRO A 147 18.36 38.11 31.10
CA PRO A 147 18.13 37.26 32.27
C PRO A 147 17.26 37.93 33.35
N ALA A 148 16.83 37.08 34.28
CA ALA A 148 15.93 37.34 35.40
C ALA A 148 16.51 38.20 36.55
N ALA A 149 15.63 38.87 37.31
CA ALA A 149 15.36 38.62 38.75
C ALA A 149 14.97 39.88 39.58
N ARG A 150 13.88 39.71 40.36
CA ARG A 150 13.51 40.26 41.69
C ARG A 150 13.36 41.79 41.92
N ALA A 151 12.16 42.21 42.38
CA ALA A 151 11.85 42.49 43.81
C ALA A 151 10.47 43.19 44.03
N GLY A 152 9.77 42.81 45.11
CA GLY A 152 8.84 43.65 45.92
C GLY A 152 7.37 43.81 45.46
N LEU A 153 6.40 43.05 45.98
CA LEU A 153 5.57 43.27 47.20
C LEU A 153 4.16 43.87 46.89
N PRO A 154 3.13 43.66 47.74
CA PRO A 154 1.87 43.03 47.34
C PRO A 154 0.65 43.94 47.48
N GLN A 155 -0.43 43.75 46.70
CA GLN A 155 -1.75 44.30 47.05
C GLN A 155 -2.92 43.37 46.69
N THR A 156 -3.56 42.91 47.78
CA THR A 156 -5.01 42.78 48.02
C THR A 156 -5.87 41.93 47.09
N ALA A 157 -6.39 40.86 47.69
CA ALA A 157 -7.49 40.04 47.21
C ALA A 157 -8.81 40.82 47.05
N ARG A 158 -9.55 40.51 45.99
CA ARG A 158 -11.02 40.56 45.93
C ARG A 158 -11.55 39.25 45.34
N PRO A 159 -12.62 38.66 45.90
CA PRO A 159 -13.16 37.39 45.44
C PRO A 159 -14.23 37.60 44.36
N GLY A 160 -14.38 36.62 43.47
CA GLY A 160 -15.57 36.51 42.60
C GLY A 160 -15.34 36.85 41.13
N ALA A 161 -14.70 35.93 40.40
CA ALA A 161 -14.97 35.74 38.99
C ALA A 161 -14.71 34.27 38.67
N THR A 162 -15.78 33.52 38.45
CA THR A 162 -15.76 32.15 37.93
C THR A 162 -15.02 32.16 36.59
N ALA A 163 -13.77 31.70 36.60
CA ALA A 163 -13.04 31.38 35.39
C ALA A 163 -13.71 30.17 34.75
N VAL A 164 -14.47 30.41 33.68
CA VAL A 164 -14.87 29.35 32.76
C VAL A 164 -13.58 28.76 32.21
N GLU A 165 -13.22 27.56 32.66
CA GLU A 165 -12.18 26.74 32.05
C GLU A 165 -12.51 26.62 30.57
N THR A 166 -11.78 27.38 29.75
CA THR A 166 -11.85 27.22 28.31
C THR A 166 -11.27 25.85 28.01
N PRO A 167 -11.99 24.93 27.34
CA PRO A 167 -11.45 23.61 27.05
C PRO A 167 -10.14 23.79 26.27
N PRO A 168 -9.08 23.01 26.57
CA PRO A 168 -7.83 23.12 25.84
C PRO A 168 -8.14 22.95 24.35
N ARG A 169 -7.73 23.93 23.53
CA ARG A 169 -7.80 23.84 22.07
C ARG A 169 -7.26 22.47 21.65
N PRO A 170 -7.92 21.75 20.72
CA PRO A 170 -7.45 20.44 20.29
C PRO A 170 -6.01 20.58 19.79
N ARG A 171 -5.06 20.09 20.59
CA ARG A 171 -3.65 20.02 20.24
C ARG A 171 -3.54 19.06 19.06
N SER A 172 -2.76 19.46 18.05
CA SER A 172 -2.69 18.88 16.71
C SER A 172 -2.62 17.34 16.69
N VAL A 173 -3.78 16.71 16.54
CA VAL A 173 -3.95 15.25 16.42
C VAL A 173 -3.07 14.71 15.28
N GLN A 174 -2.93 15.46 14.19
CA GLN A 174 -2.11 15.11 13.02
C GLN A 174 -0.60 14.90 13.28
N ALA A 175 0.01 15.63 14.22
CA ALA A 175 1.46 15.51 14.44
C ALA A 175 1.81 14.25 15.26
N TYR A 176 0.92 13.90 16.19
CA TYR A 176 1.07 12.70 17.01
C TYR A 176 0.84 11.44 16.18
N ASP A 177 -0.19 11.44 15.31
CA ASP A 177 -0.49 10.32 14.40
C ASP A 177 0.67 10.03 13.42
N LEU A 178 1.36 11.07 12.91
CA LEU A 178 2.52 10.90 12.02
C LEU A 178 3.73 10.32 12.75
N GLN A 179 3.95 10.73 14.00
CA GLN A 179 5.07 10.22 14.79
C GLN A 179 4.84 8.77 15.20
N GLU A 180 3.63 8.41 15.63
CA GLU A 180 3.27 7.01 15.93
C GLU A 180 3.35 6.13 14.68
N ALA A 181 2.86 6.60 13.53
CA ALA A 181 2.98 5.86 12.28
C ALA A 181 4.44 5.64 11.86
N HIS A 182 5.30 6.65 12.05
CA HIS A 182 6.74 6.52 11.81
C HIS A 182 7.38 5.50 12.77
N GLN A 183 7.05 5.54 14.06
CA GLN A 183 7.56 4.57 15.03
C GLN A 183 7.07 3.14 14.75
N ALA A 184 5.80 2.98 14.36
CA ALA A 184 5.25 1.70 13.94
C ALA A 184 6.02 1.13 12.74
N ARG A 185 6.29 1.97 11.73
CA ARG A 185 7.10 1.56 10.57
C ARG A 185 8.52 1.14 10.96
N LEU A 186 9.20 1.93 11.78
CA LEU A 186 10.55 1.58 12.26
C LEU A 186 10.55 0.29 13.09
N ALA A 187 9.53 0.09 13.92
CA ALA A 187 9.35 -1.14 14.68
C ALA A 187 9.13 -2.33 13.74
N GLU A 188 8.28 -2.20 12.72
CA GLU A 188 8.07 -3.24 11.70
C GLU A 188 9.38 -3.61 10.99
N ASP A 189 10.13 -2.62 10.49
CA ASP A 189 11.38 -2.83 9.77
C ASP A 189 12.41 -3.56 10.65
N ASN A 190 12.57 -3.12 11.90
CA ASN A 190 13.48 -3.73 12.86
C ASN A 190 13.05 -5.17 13.22
N LEU A 191 11.76 -5.41 13.46
CA LEU A 191 11.23 -6.74 13.78
C LEU A 191 11.42 -7.69 12.60
N ARG A 192 11.16 -7.25 11.36
CA ARG A 192 11.37 -8.04 10.14
C ARG A 192 12.83 -8.39 9.94
N GLU A 193 13.74 -7.45 10.13
CA GLU A 193 15.17 -7.72 9.98
C GLU A 193 15.67 -8.67 11.08
N THR A 194 15.28 -8.43 12.34
CA THR A 194 15.61 -9.32 13.46
C THR A 194 15.07 -10.74 13.23
N PHE A 195 13.84 -10.87 12.76
CA PHE A 195 13.25 -12.16 12.39
C PHE A 195 14.03 -12.85 11.25
N ARG A 196 14.42 -12.09 10.23
CA ARG A 196 15.20 -12.63 9.10
C ARG A 196 16.56 -13.14 9.56
N GLN A 197 17.27 -12.38 10.38
CA GLN A 197 18.58 -12.75 10.91
C GLN A 197 18.51 -13.95 11.85
N THR A 198 17.49 -14.02 12.71
CA THR A 198 17.28 -15.17 13.60
C THR A 198 16.97 -16.45 12.81
N LEU A 199 16.18 -16.38 11.73
CA LEU A 199 15.96 -17.51 10.84
C LEU A 199 17.25 -17.99 10.14
N LEU A 200 18.17 -17.09 9.80
CA LEU A 200 19.48 -17.48 9.26
C LEU A 200 20.34 -18.20 10.32
N ARG A 201 20.32 -17.71 11.56
CA ARG A 201 21.02 -18.36 12.70
C ARG A 201 20.44 -19.73 13.03
N LEU A 202 19.13 -19.93 12.84
CA LEU A 202 18.46 -21.21 13.07
C LEU A 202 19.05 -22.35 12.22
N LYS A 203 19.58 -22.04 11.02
CA LYS A 203 20.22 -23.03 10.14
C LYS A 203 21.57 -23.53 10.68
N ARG A 204 22.17 -22.82 11.62
CA ARG A 204 23.46 -23.18 12.24
C ARG A 204 23.18 -24.03 13.48
N PRO A 205 23.69 -25.27 13.58
CA PRO A 205 23.41 -26.14 14.72
C PRO A 205 23.84 -25.55 16.07
N LYS A 206 24.97 -24.86 16.10
CA LYS A 206 25.53 -24.23 17.31
C LYS A 206 24.66 -23.09 17.84
N ASP A 207 24.07 -22.31 16.94
CA ASP A 207 23.30 -21.11 17.31
C ASP A 207 21.79 -21.39 17.41
N ARG A 208 21.35 -22.62 17.10
CA ARG A 208 19.93 -22.98 16.99
C ARG A 208 19.15 -22.70 18.27
N LYS A 209 19.68 -23.06 19.44
CA LYS A 209 19.01 -22.80 20.73
C LYS A 209 18.84 -21.31 21.01
N ALA A 210 19.89 -20.53 20.79
CA ALA A 210 19.85 -19.08 20.95
C ALA A 210 18.88 -18.42 19.96
N ALA A 211 18.81 -18.93 18.72
CA ALA A 211 17.88 -18.46 17.71
C ALA A 211 16.41 -18.72 18.10
N LEU A 212 16.10 -19.88 18.67
CA LEU A 212 14.75 -20.20 19.18
C LEU A 212 14.36 -19.26 20.32
N ALA A 213 15.24 -19.07 21.31
CA ALA A 213 15.01 -18.12 22.40
C ALA A 213 14.81 -16.69 21.88
N ALA A 214 15.58 -16.26 20.88
CA ALA A 214 15.42 -14.94 20.27
C ALA A 214 14.06 -14.78 19.56
N LEU A 215 13.54 -15.84 18.93
CA LEU A 215 12.21 -15.84 18.32
C LEU A 215 11.10 -15.77 19.38
N GLU A 216 11.27 -16.41 20.53
CA GLU A 216 10.34 -16.29 21.67
C GLU A 216 10.32 -14.88 22.24
N GLN A 217 11.50 -14.27 22.41
CA GLN A 217 11.60 -12.88 22.86
C GLN A 217 10.97 -11.93 21.85
N LEU A 218 11.19 -12.14 20.55
CA LEU A 218 10.55 -11.36 19.49
C LEU A 218 9.02 -11.50 19.54
N ALA A 219 8.52 -12.71 19.82
CA ALA A 219 7.11 -12.96 20.03
C ALA A 219 6.57 -12.33 21.32
N ALA A 220 7.40 -11.96 22.29
CA ALA A 220 6.97 -11.28 23.51
C ALA A 220 6.88 -9.76 23.37
N ILE A 221 7.53 -9.14 22.37
CA ILE A 221 7.52 -7.68 22.18
C ILE A 221 6.11 -7.17 21.89
N THR A 222 5.60 -6.29 22.74
CA THR A 222 4.32 -5.60 22.59
C THR A 222 4.47 -4.10 22.33
N GLU A 223 5.69 -3.57 22.47
CA GLU A 223 6.00 -2.15 22.26
C GLU A 223 5.82 -1.74 20.80
N ASN A 224 5.15 -0.61 20.57
CA ASN A 224 4.88 -0.04 19.24
C ASN A 224 4.16 -0.99 18.27
N ILE A 225 3.49 -2.03 18.78
CA ILE A 225 2.72 -2.94 17.94
C ILE A 225 1.33 -2.38 17.71
N THR A 226 0.99 -2.13 16.45
CA THR A 226 -0.32 -1.63 16.02
C THR A 226 -1.03 -2.65 15.14
N PRO A 227 -2.35 -2.51 14.92
CA PRO A 227 -3.10 -3.38 14.00
C PRO A 227 -2.55 -3.42 12.57
N VAL A 228 -1.77 -2.42 12.15
CA VAL A 228 -1.09 -2.38 10.84
C VAL A 228 -0.12 -3.56 10.67
N HIS A 229 0.48 -4.03 11.76
CA HIS A 229 1.45 -5.12 11.76
C HIS A 229 0.84 -6.52 11.60
N LYS A 230 -0.49 -6.65 11.52
CA LYS A 230 -1.17 -7.97 11.40
C LYS A 230 -0.60 -8.84 10.29
N HIS A 231 -0.27 -8.25 9.14
CA HIS A 231 0.28 -8.98 7.99
C HIS A 231 1.71 -9.47 8.26
N MET A 232 2.54 -8.68 8.97
CA MET A 232 3.87 -9.10 9.39
C MET A 232 3.80 -10.34 10.30
N PHE A 233 2.97 -10.31 11.35
CA PHE A 233 2.81 -11.44 12.28
C PHE A 233 2.26 -12.69 11.60
N ARG A 234 1.32 -12.53 10.66
CA ARG A 234 0.83 -13.63 9.81
C ARG A 234 1.97 -14.24 8.99
N ASP A 235 2.78 -13.43 8.33
CA ASP A 235 3.90 -13.90 7.51
C ASP A 235 4.97 -14.62 8.35
N PHE A 236 5.25 -14.13 9.56
CA PHE A 236 6.14 -14.80 10.52
C PHE A 236 5.61 -16.19 10.90
N GLY A 237 4.32 -16.30 11.25
CA GLY A 237 3.67 -17.57 11.56
C GLY A 237 3.77 -18.57 10.40
N VAL A 238 3.48 -18.13 9.17
CA VAL A 238 3.60 -18.98 7.97
C VAL A 238 5.02 -19.47 7.75
N ARG A 239 6.03 -18.58 7.87
CA ARG A 239 7.45 -18.93 7.70
C ARG A 239 7.93 -19.91 8.77
N LEU A 240 7.56 -19.72 10.04
CA LEU A 240 7.94 -20.63 11.14
C LEU A 240 7.32 -22.02 10.96
N ARG A 241 6.06 -22.07 10.53
CA ARG A 241 5.39 -23.33 10.17
C ARG A 241 6.13 -24.07 9.06
N GLN A 242 6.57 -23.35 8.01
CA GLN A 242 7.36 -23.93 6.92
C GLN A 242 8.75 -24.42 7.37
N ASN A 243 9.31 -23.84 8.43
CA ASN A 243 10.56 -24.28 9.05
C ASN A 243 10.39 -25.41 10.08
N ALA A 244 9.20 -26.04 10.13
CA ALA A 244 8.87 -27.11 11.08
C ALA A 244 9.00 -26.69 12.56
N LEU A 245 8.69 -25.43 12.87
CA LEU A 245 8.61 -24.88 14.22
C LEU A 245 7.16 -24.47 14.56
N PRO A 246 6.23 -25.42 14.72
CA PRO A 246 4.82 -25.12 14.89
C PRO A 246 4.49 -24.44 16.23
N ASP A 247 5.23 -24.71 17.30
CA ASP A 247 5.02 -24.07 18.62
C ASP A 247 5.31 -22.56 18.56
N LEU A 248 6.42 -22.17 17.93
CA LEU A 248 6.72 -20.75 17.72
C LEU A 248 5.73 -20.11 16.73
N ALA A 249 5.38 -20.82 15.66
CA ALA A 249 4.39 -20.34 14.70
C ALA A 249 3.04 -20.02 15.37
N LEU A 250 2.68 -20.77 16.41
CA LEU A 250 1.46 -20.55 17.18
C LEU A 250 1.48 -19.19 17.90
N LEU A 251 2.60 -18.82 18.52
CA LEU A 251 2.73 -17.52 19.22
C LEU A 251 2.52 -16.34 18.27
N PHE A 252 3.20 -16.34 17.12
CA PHE A 252 3.05 -15.27 16.13
C PHE A 252 1.67 -15.24 15.48
N SER A 253 1.05 -16.40 15.25
CA SER A 253 -0.28 -16.47 14.64
C SER A 253 -1.40 -16.06 15.61
N ARG A 254 -1.23 -16.32 16.91
CA ARG A 254 -2.14 -15.78 17.94
C ARG A 254 -2.09 -14.26 17.98
N LYS A 255 -0.89 -13.66 17.95
CA LYS A 255 -0.73 -12.21 17.81
C LYS A 255 -1.41 -11.66 16.56
N ALA A 256 -1.30 -12.34 15.43
CA ALA A 256 -1.98 -11.90 14.20
C ALA A 256 -3.51 -11.85 14.38
N VAL A 257 -4.10 -12.82 15.08
CA VAL A 257 -5.53 -12.84 15.41
C VAL A 257 -5.89 -11.79 16.48
N GLU A 258 -5.04 -11.56 17.48
CA GLU A 258 -5.25 -10.48 18.47
C GLU A 258 -5.27 -9.09 17.82
N LEU A 259 -4.41 -8.86 16.83
CA LEU A 259 -4.34 -7.59 16.09
C LEU A 259 -5.46 -7.43 15.06
N ALA A 260 -6.04 -8.54 14.61
CA ALA A 260 -7.07 -8.55 13.58
C ALA A 260 -8.07 -9.70 13.85
N PRO A 261 -8.96 -9.54 14.84
CA PRO A 261 -9.92 -10.57 15.20
C PRO A 261 -10.95 -10.84 14.11
N ASP A 262 -11.16 -9.91 13.19
CA ASP A 262 -12.10 -10.03 12.08
C ASP A 262 -11.43 -10.44 10.75
N ASP A 263 -10.19 -10.96 10.81
CA ASP A 263 -9.44 -11.44 9.65
C ASP A 263 -9.59 -12.97 9.52
N ASP A 264 -10.38 -13.38 8.53
CA ASP A 264 -10.66 -14.78 8.20
C ASP A 264 -9.37 -15.55 7.84
N HIS A 265 -8.44 -14.92 7.12
CA HIS A 265 -7.15 -15.51 6.79
C HIS A 265 -6.25 -15.68 8.03
N ALA A 266 -6.31 -14.77 9.01
CA ALA A 266 -5.57 -14.92 10.27
C ALA A 266 -6.08 -16.14 11.05
N HIS A 267 -7.40 -16.29 11.19
CA HIS A 267 -8.02 -17.45 11.81
C HIS A 267 -7.71 -18.75 11.07
N PHE A 268 -7.76 -18.74 9.74
CA PHE A 268 -7.46 -19.91 8.93
C PHE A 268 -5.99 -20.36 9.08
N ASN A 269 -5.04 -19.42 9.09
CA ASN A 269 -3.63 -19.74 9.30
C ASN A 269 -3.35 -20.27 10.71
N LEU A 270 -3.99 -19.71 11.74
CA LEU A 270 -3.93 -20.23 13.09
C LEU A 270 -4.46 -21.66 13.18
N ALA A 271 -5.59 -21.95 12.55
CA ALA A 271 -6.16 -23.31 12.51
C ALA A 271 -5.21 -24.33 11.88
N ARG A 272 -4.49 -23.95 10.81
CA ARG A 272 -3.48 -24.82 10.19
C ARG A 272 -2.36 -25.19 11.15
N ILE A 273 -1.91 -24.25 11.95
CA ILE A 273 -0.84 -24.46 12.93
C ILE A 273 -1.32 -25.33 14.08
N LEU A 274 -2.51 -25.04 14.60
CA LEU A 274 -3.15 -25.84 15.66
C LEU A 274 -3.37 -27.29 15.22
N CYS A 275 -3.76 -27.52 13.97
CA CYS A 275 -3.90 -28.86 13.41
C CYS A 275 -2.56 -29.62 13.42
N LEU A 276 -1.45 -28.96 13.05
CA LEU A 276 -0.10 -29.57 13.11
C LEU A 276 0.35 -29.89 14.54
N LEU A 277 -0.13 -29.12 15.53
CA LEU A 277 0.12 -29.36 16.95
C LEU A 277 -0.82 -30.40 17.58
N GLY A 278 -1.72 -31.00 16.78
CA GLY A 278 -2.72 -31.95 17.26
C GLY A 278 -3.87 -31.32 18.07
N GLN A 279 -3.98 -29.99 18.07
CA GLN A 279 -5.03 -29.23 18.76
C GLN A 279 -6.27 -29.11 17.87
N TYR A 280 -6.86 -30.25 17.51
CA TYR A 280 -7.89 -30.35 16.48
C TYR A 280 -9.20 -29.61 16.82
N ASP A 281 -9.59 -29.57 18.10
CA ASP A 281 -10.83 -28.91 18.51
C ASP A 281 -10.73 -27.38 18.42
N GLU A 282 -9.62 -26.80 18.88
CA GLU A 282 -9.33 -25.37 18.75
C GLU A 282 -9.15 -24.99 17.26
N ALA A 283 -8.45 -25.83 16.49
CA ALA A 283 -8.30 -25.66 15.05
C ALA A 283 -9.66 -25.59 14.35
N ALA A 284 -10.56 -26.54 14.63
CA ALA A 284 -11.90 -26.55 14.04
C ALA A 284 -12.73 -25.32 14.45
N SER A 285 -12.58 -24.82 15.67
CA SER A 285 -13.22 -23.58 16.10
C SER A 285 -12.80 -22.39 15.23
N HIS A 286 -11.49 -22.21 15.03
CA HIS A 286 -10.98 -21.11 14.21
C HIS A 286 -11.34 -21.22 12.72
N VAL A 287 -11.46 -22.43 12.17
CA VAL A 287 -11.99 -22.55 10.80
C VAL A 287 -13.47 -22.14 10.73
N ARG A 288 -14.27 -22.47 11.75
CA ARG A 288 -15.67 -22.02 11.80
C ARG A 288 -15.79 -20.51 11.95
N THR A 289 -14.92 -19.87 12.73
CA THR A 289 -14.91 -18.39 12.83
C THR A 289 -14.56 -17.76 11.49
N ALA A 290 -13.53 -18.27 10.80
CA ALA A 290 -13.18 -17.82 9.44
C ALA A 290 -14.37 -17.99 8.46
N MET A 291 -15.07 -19.11 8.49
CA MET A 291 -16.28 -19.34 7.67
C MET A 291 -17.44 -18.40 7.99
N HIS A 292 -17.53 -17.90 9.22
CA HIS A 292 -18.58 -16.96 9.62
C HIS A 292 -18.29 -15.55 9.09
N MET A 293 -17.02 -15.22 8.88
CA MET A 293 -16.56 -13.94 8.32
C MET A 293 -16.64 -13.95 6.79
N ASP A 294 -16.11 -14.99 6.15
CA ASP A 294 -16.26 -15.24 4.71
C ASP A 294 -16.74 -16.68 4.46
N SER A 295 -18.00 -16.79 4.02
CA SER A 295 -18.68 -18.06 3.81
C SER A 295 -18.38 -18.70 2.45
N GLN A 296 -17.69 -18.01 1.54
CA GLN A 296 -17.56 -18.45 0.14
C GLN A 296 -16.28 -19.19 -0.18
N GLU A 297 -15.32 -19.26 0.76
CA GLU A 297 -14.04 -19.92 0.53
C GLU A 297 -14.12 -21.45 0.71
N PRO A 298 -14.05 -22.26 -0.37
CA PRO A 298 -14.15 -23.72 -0.28
C PRO A 298 -12.95 -24.35 0.45
N VAL A 299 -11.89 -23.58 0.66
CA VAL A 299 -10.71 -23.99 1.43
C VAL A 299 -11.07 -24.31 2.88
N TYR A 300 -12.03 -23.60 3.48
CA TYR A 300 -12.42 -23.79 4.88
C TYR A 300 -13.12 -25.13 5.12
N LEU A 301 -14.04 -25.51 4.24
CA LEU A 301 -14.69 -26.82 4.29
C LEU A 301 -13.68 -27.96 4.13
N ARG A 302 -12.73 -27.83 3.19
CA ARG A 302 -11.65 -28.80 3.00
C ARG A 302 -10.78 -28.94 4.24
N MET A 303 -10.48 -27.82 4.91
CA MET A 303 -9.71 -27.83 6.16
C MET A 303 -10.48 -28.50 7.31
N LEU A 304 -11.77 -28.23 7.47
CA LEU A 304 -12.58 -28.93 8.49
C LEU A 304 -12.63 -30.44 8.26
N ALA A 305 -12.78 -30.88 7.00
CA ALA A 305 -12.73 -32.29 6.65
C ALA A 305 -11.35 -32.89 6.99
N HIS A 306 -10.27 -32.18 6.68
CA HIS A 306 -8.91 -32.59 7.04
C HIS A 306 -8.73 -32.70 8.57
N ILE A 307 -9.09 -31.67 9.34
CA ILE A 307 -9.00 -31.68 10.81
C ILE A 307 -9.78 -32.85 11.41
N ARG A 308 -10.99 -33.15 10.90
CA ARG A 308 -11.79 -34.30 11.36
C ARG A 308 -11.08 -35.62 11.08
N LYS A 309 -10.48 -35.76 9.89
CA LYS A 309 -9.71 -36.95 9.52
C LYS A 309 -8.50 -37.12 10.43
N GLU A 310 -7.69 -36.08 10.62
CA GLU A 310 -6.51 -36.10 11.51
C GLU A 310 -6.89 -36.42 12.96
N LYS A 311 -7.98 -35.81 13.46
CA LYS A 311 -8.50 -36.12 14.81
C LYS A 311 -8.87 -37.59 14.98
N LEU A 312 -9.47 -38.20 13.94
CA LEU A 312 -9.85 -39.61 13.97
C LEU A 312 -8.61 -40.52 13.91
N LEU A 313 -7.63 -40.18 13.06
CA LEU A 313 -6.37 -40.92 12.92
C LEU A 313 -5.54 -40.91 14.21
N HIS A 314 -5.53 -39.78 14.92
CA HIS A 314 -4.76 -39.60 16.16
C HIS A 314 -5.59 -39.81 17.43
N ARG A 315 -6.77 -40.43 17.31
CA ARG A 315 -7.64 -40.75 18.44
C ARG A 315 -6.95 -41.77 19.36
N GLY A 316 -6.46 -41.31 20.51
CA GLY A 316 -5.74 -42.12 21.50
C GLY A 316 -4.22 -41.90 21.54
N ALA A 317 -3.65 -41.11 20.62
CA ALA A 317 -2.27 -40.65 20.74
C ALA A 317 -2.19 -39.63 21.88
N LYS A 318 -1.43 -39.94 22.94
CA LYS A 318 -1.14 -38.96 24.01
C LYS A 318 -0.47 -37.73 23.39
N ARG A 319 -0.92 -36.55 23.83
CA ARG A 319 -0.39 -35.24 23.43
C ARG A 319 1.15 -35.30 23.45
N PRO A 320 1.86 -34.97 22.35
CA PRO A 320 3.29 -34.76 22.47
C PRO A 320 3.52 -33.64 23.49
N PRO A 321 4.48 -33.77 24.40
CA PRO A 321 4.70 -32.76 25.43
C PRO A 321 5.04 -31.45 24.74
N THR A 322 4.19 -30.44 24.93
CA THR A 322 4.50 -29.05 24.60
C THR A 322 5.73 -28.69 25.43
N LEU A 323 6.85 -28.38 24.76
CA LEU A 323 8.03 -27.82 25.43
C LEU A 323 7.59 -26.53 26.11
N ARG A 324 7.61 -26.56 27.44
CA ARG A 324 7.43 -25.40 28.33
C ARG A 324 8.71 -24.60 28.39
#